data_AF-A0A9X3EQD9-F1
#
_entry.id   AF-A0A9X3EQD9-F1
#
_cell.length_a   1.000
_cell.length_b   1.000
_cell.length_c   1.000
_cell.angle_alpha   90.00
_cell.angle_beta   90.00
_cell.angle_gamma   90.00
#
_symmetry.space_group_name_H-M   'P 1'
#
loop_
_entity.id
_entity.type
_entity.pdbx_description
1 polymer ?
#
loop_
_entity_poly.entity_id
_entity_poly.type
_entity_poly.pdbx_seq_one_letter_code
_entity_poly.pdbx_strand_id
1 'polypeptide(L)'
;MPPLVCELTAHARAKEAVLYGHLLHDERARSRVVEALQELERIRAALTDLELLPAGDDKWPSRLAALADAVRNHFRVEKVELLAIARQALSKAQATELAASYLAERTRIKADLSCFAESR
;
A
#
# COMPACT_ATOMS: atom_id res chain seq x y z
N MET A 1 -10.08 -7.09 -12.69
CA MET A 1 -9.55 -6.37 -11.51
C MET A 1 -8.80 -7.21 -10.46
N PRO A 2 -8.94 -8.56 -10.37
CA PRO A 2 -8.24 -9.35 -9.34
C PRO A 2 -6.73 -9.10 -9.25
N PRO A 3 -5.99 -8.92 -10.36
CA PRO A 3 -4.55 -8.66 -10.29
C PRO A 3 -4.18 -7.33 -9.62
N LEU A 4 -4.94 -6.26 -9.87
CA LEU A 4 -4.65 -4.94 -9.29
C LEU A 4 -4.97 -4.89 -7.78
N VAL A 5 -6.13 -5.45 -7.40
CA VAL A 5 -6.56 -5.59 -6.00
C VAL A 5 -5.51 -6.35 -5.21
N CYS A 6 -5.05 -7.48 -5.76
CA CYS A 6 -3.96 -8.25 -5.19
C CYS A 6 -2.70 -7.39 -4.98
N GLU A 7 -2.20 -6.74 -6.04
CA GLU A 7 -0.93 -6.02 -5.99
C GLU A 7 -0.96 -4.87 -4.98
N LEU A 8 -2.04 -4.08 -4.97
CA LEU A 8 -2.22 -2.99 -4.02
C LEU A 8 -2.33 -3.50 -2.58
N THR A 9 -3.11 -4.57 -2.37
CA THR A 9 -3.30 -5.17 -1.04
C THR A 9 -1.99 -5.74 -0.50
N ALA A 10 -1.26 -6.52 -1.30
CA ALA A 10 0.01 -7.09 -0.88
C ALA A 10 1.07 -6.01 -0.65
N HIS A 11 1.10 -4.96 -1.47
CA HIS A 11 1.99 -3.82 -1.30
C HIS A 11 1.71 -3.07 0.01
N ALA A 12 0.45 -2.73 0.28
CA ALA A 12 0.04 -2.00 1.48
C ALA A 12 0.34 -2.81 2.75
N ARG A 13 -0.15 -4.06 2.82
CA ARG A 13 -0.02 -4.92 4.02
C ARG A 13 1.44 -5.24 4.34
N ALA A 14 2.29 -5.46 3.33
CA ALA A 14 3.70 -5.71 3.57
C ALA A 14 4.42 -4.47 4.12
N LYS A 15 4.08 -3.26 3.65
CA LYS A 15 4.63 -2.01 4.22
C LYS A 15 4.14 -1.78 5.64
N GLU A 16 2.86 -2.00 5.90
CA GLU A 16 2.25 -1.88 7.23
C GLU A 16 2.99 -2.77 8.24
N ALA A 17 3.20 -4.05 7.88
CA ALA A 17 3.86 -5.04 8.74
C ALA A 17 5.35 -4.77 8.97
N VAL A 18 6.06 -4.26 7.96
CA VAL A 18 7.54 -4.15 7.99
C VAL A 18 7.99 -2.71 8.17
N LEU A 19 7.77 -1.86 7.18
CA LEU A 19 8.33 -0.52 7.14
C LEU A 19 7.64 0.41 8.15
N TYR A 20 6.31 0.45 8.15
CA TYR A 20 5.55 1.34 9.02
C TYR A 20 5.64 0.89 10.46
N GLY A 21 5.56 -0.43 10.74
CA GLY A 21 5.79 -0.97 12.07
C GLY A 21 7.13 -0.54 12.66
N HIS A 22 8.18 -0.50 11.84
CA HIS A 22 9.48 0.03 12.26
C HIS A 22 9.44 1.56 12.49
N LEU A 23 9.00 2.32 11.48
CA LEU A 23 9.03 3.79 11.50
C LEU A 23 8.05 4.44 12.47
N LEU A 24 7.02 3.73 12.94
CA LEU A 24 6.07 4.25 13.93
C LEU A 24 6.75 4.63 15.26
N HIS A 25 7.91 4.03 15.55
CA HIS A 25 8.71 4.30 16.73
C HIS A 25 9.71 5.47 16.55
N ASP A 26 9.90 5.99 15.34
CA ASP A 26 10.69 7.20 15.09
C ASP A 26 9.75 8.42 15.14
N GLU A 27 10.00 9.33 16.09
CA GLU A 27 9.16 10.51 16.31
C GLU A 27 9.01 11.39 15.07
N ARG A 28 10.05 11.46 14.21
CA ARG A 28 10.04 12.26 12.98
C ARG A 28 9.17 11.63 11.89
N ALA A 29 9.05 10.30 11.89
CA ALA A 29 8.27 9.57 10.89
C ALA A 29 6.83 9.28 11.34
N ARG A 30 6.58 9.26 12.66
CA ARG A 30 5.33 8.79 13.26
C ARG A 30 4.09 9.47 12.70
N SER A 31 4.05 10.80 12.61
CA SER A 31 2.89 11.54 12.07
C SER A 31 2.58 11.11 10.64
N ARG A 32 3.61 11.05 9.79
CA ARG A 32 3.46 10.66 8.39
C ARG A 32 3.07 9.20 8.22
N VAL A 33 3.55 8.29 9.09
CA VAL A 33 3.09 6.90 9.11
C VAL A 33 1.60 6.81 9.47
N VAL A 34 1.15 7.56 10.48
CA VAL A 34 -0.28 7.59 10.87
C VAL A 34 -1.16 8.11 9.73
N GLU A 35 -0.74 9.17 9.05
CA GLU A 35 -1.45 9.67 7.87
C GLU A 35 -1.51 8.65 6.74
N ALA A 36 -0.38 7.98 6.44
CA ALA A 36 -0.32 6.95 5.41
C ALA A 36 -1.24 5.77 5.73
N LEU A 37 -1.34 5.36 7.00
CA LEU A 37 -2.29 4.32 7.44
C LEU A 37 -3.75 4.74 7.21
N GLN A 38 -4.09 5.99 7.52
CA GLN A 38 -5.43 6.51 7.26
C GLN A 38 -5.73 6.62 5.75
N GLU A 39 -4.76 7.02 4.94
CA GLU A 39 -4.87 7.03 3.47
C GLU A 39 -5.13 5.62 2.93
N LEU A 40 -4.43 4.60 3.44
CA LEU A 40 -4.62 3.20 3.05
C LEU A 40 -6.02 2.68 3.43
N GLU A 41 -6.56 3.03 4.60
CA GLU A 41 -7.95 2.68 4.96
C GLU A 41 -8.97 3.28 3.97
N ARG A 42 -8.78 4.55 3.57
CA ARG A 42 -9.65 5.18 2.57
C ARG A 42 -9.55 4.51 1.20
N ILE A 43 -8.34 4.11 0.79
CA ILE A 43 -8.11 3.38 -0.47
C ILE A 43 -8.78 2.01 -0.41
N ARG A 44 -8.67 1.28 0.70
CA ARG A 44 -9.35 -0.01 0.91
C ARG A 44 -10.86 0.15 0.78
N ALA A 45 -11.45 1.12 1.48
CA ALA A 45 -12.88 1.39 1.41
C ALA A 45 -13.33 1.74 -0.02
N ALA A 46 -12.59 2.61 -0.72
CA ALA A 46 -12.90 2.98 -2.11
C ALA A 46 -12.79 1.79 -3.09
N LEU A 47 -11.86 0.87 -2.85
CA LEU A 47 -11.74 -0.36 -3.64
C LEU A 47 -12.94 -1.29 -3.40
N THR A 48 -13.33 -1.52 -2.15
CA THR A 48 -14.51 -2.32 -1.79
C THR A 48 -15.79 -1.72 -2.38
N ASP A 49 -15.95 -0.39 -2.28
CA ASP A 49 -17.08 0.32 -2.89
C ASP A 49 -17.15 0.07 -4.41
N LEU A 50 -16.01 0.07 -5.10
CA LEU A 50 -15.93 -0.17 -6.54
C LEU A 50 -16.28 -1.62 -6.91
N GLU A 51 -15.87 -2.60 -6.08
CA GLU A 51 -16.17 -4.02 -6.28
C GLU A 51 -17.66 -4.35 -6.05
N LEU A 52 -18.32 -3.59 -5.17
CA LEU A 52 -19.75 -3.76 -4.86
C LEU A 52 -20.67 -2.98 -5.80
N LEU A 53 -20.14 -2.14 -6.69
CA LEU A 53 -20.96 -1.43 -7.66
C LEU A 53 -21.59 -2.41 -8.67
N PRO A 54 -22.89 -2.25 -9.01
CA PRO A 54 -23.52 -3.03 -10.06
C PRO A 54 -22.80 -2.89 -11.40
N ALA A 55 -22.80 -3.96 -12.19
CA ALA A 55 -22.32 -3.92 -13.56
C ALA A 55 -23.13 -2.88 -14.36
N GLY A 56 -22.45 -1.88 -14.91
CA GLY A 56 -23.08 -0.80 -15.68
C GLY A 56 -23.52 0.42 -14.87
N ASP A 57 -23.14 0.55 -13.59
CA ASP A 57 -23.39 1.78 -12.82
C ASP A 57 -22.63 2.98 -13.44
N ASP A 58 -23.35 4.06 -13.77
CA ASP A 58 -22.80 5.27 -14.40
C ASP A 58 -21.72 5.96 -13.54
N LYS A 59 -21.69 5.71 -12.23
CA LYS A 59 -20.68 6.26 -11.32
C LYS A 59 -19.37 5.50 -11.39
N TRP A 60 -19.35 4.29 -11.95
CA TRP A 60 -18.17 3.42 -11.96
C TRP A 60 -16.92 4.09 -12.53
N PRO A 61 -16.96 4.78 -13.69
CA PRO A 61 -15.77 5.45 -14.23
C PRO A 61 -15.23 6.55 -13.32
N SER A 62 -16.13 7.34 -12.71
CA SER A 62 -15.73 8.43 -11.78
C SER A 62 -15.11 7.90 -10.49
N ARG A 63 -15.63 6.79 -9.94
CA ARG A 63 -15.08 6.15 -8.75
C ARG A 63 -13.73 5.50 -9.03
N LEU A 64 -13.57 4.86 -10.19
CA LEU A 64 -12.29 4.31 -10.60
C LEU A 64 -11.23 5.42 -10.75
N ALA A 65 -11.59 6.56 -11.35
CA ALA A 65 -10.70 7.70 -11.48
C ALA A 65 -10.25 8.23 -10.11
N ALA A 66 -11.18 8.42 -9.17
CA ALA A 66 -10.88 8.87 -7.82
C ALA A 66 -9.98 7.88 -7.06
N LEU A 67 -10.22 6.58 -7.18
CA LEU A 67 -9.35 5.54 -6.62
C LEU A 67 -7.94 5.62 -7.21
N ALA A 68 -7.83 5.76 -8.53
CA ALA A 68 -6.54 5.88 -9.21
C ALA A 68 -5.77 7.14 -8.77
N ASP A 69 -6.45 8.27 -8.59
CA ASP A 69 -5.86 9.49 -8.03
C ASP A 69 -5.37 9.29 -6.60
N ALA A 70 -6.18 8.67 -5.73
CA ALA A 70 -5.82 8.40 -4.35
C ALA A 70 -4.57 7.51 -4.25
N VAL A 71 -4.53 6.42 -5.03
CA VAL A 71 -3.38 5.51 -5.10
C VAL A 71 -2.14 6.23 -5.61
N ARG A 72 -2.24 7.02 -6.69
CA ARG A 72 -1.11 7.80 -7.23
C ARG A 72 -0.57 8.79 -6.21
N ASN A 73 -1.46 9.49 -5.50
CA ASN A 73 -1.05 10.44 -4.48
C ASN A 73 -0.35 9.73 -3.31
N HIS A 74 -0.88 8.61 -2.83
CA HIS A 74 -0.27 7.78 -1.78
C HIS A 74 1.19 7.46 -2.11
N PHE A 75 1.44 6.87 -3.28
CA PHE A 75 2.80 6.53 -3.74
C PHE A 75 3.72 7.75 -3.85
N ARG A 76 3.21 8.87 -4.37
CA ARG A 76 3.98 10.11 -4.51
C ARG A 76 4.43 10.61 -3.14
N VAL A 77 3.49 10.74 -2.20
CA VAL A 77 3.78 11.29 -0.87
C VAL A 77 4.72 10.36 -0.11
N GLU A 78 4.51 9.05 -0.17
CA GLU A 78 5.45 8.11 0.42
C GLU A 78 6.87 8.27 -0.11
N LYS A 79 7.03 8.40 -1.43
CA LYS A 79 8.36 8.52 -2.05
C LYS A 79 9.07 9.80 -1.65
N VAL A 80 8.34 10.91 -1.61
CA VAL A 80 8.92 12.25 -1.39
C VAL A 80 9.11 12.59 0.09
N GLU A 81 8.25 12.07 0.97
CA GLU A 81 8.24 12.43 2.38
C GLU A 81 8.67 11.24 3.25
N LEU A 82 7.87 10.17 3.30
CA LEU A 82 8.11 9.07 4.23
C LEU A 82 9.45 8.35 3.96
N LEU A 83 9.74 8.03 2.70
CA LEU A 83 11.01 7.40 2.33
C LEU A 83 12.21 8.35 2.45
N ALA A 84 11.99 9.67 2.36
CA ALA A 84 13.06 10.64 2.63
C ALA A 84 13.43 10.63 4.12
N ILE A 85 12.44 10.61 5.02
CA ILE A 85 12.65 10.47 6.47
C ILE A 85 13.30 9.12 6.79
N ALA A 86 12.80 8.03 6.20
CA ALA A 86 13.34 6.68 6.43
C ALA A 86 14.83 6.59 6.08
N ARG A 87 15.28 7.24 4.99
CA ARG A 87 16.71 7.28 4.62
C ARG A 87 17.59 8.00 5.64
N GLN A 88 17.03 8.93 6.40
CA GLN A 88 17.73 9.64 7.47
C GLN A 88 17.67 8.90 8.81
N ALA A 89 16.65 8.06 9.01
CA ALA A 89 16.44 7.29 10.23
C ALA A 89 17.16 5.93 10.23
N LEU A 90 17.34 5.32 9.07
CA LEU A 90 17.85 3.96 8.93
C LEU A 90 19.32 3.96 8.50
N SER A 91 20.12 3.10 9.13
CA SER A 91 21.41 2.71 8.57
C SER A 91 21.21 1.91 7.27
N LYS A 92 22.27 1.85 6.44
CA LYS A 92 22.25 1.04 5.21
C LYS A 92 21.93 -0.43 5.47
N ALA A 93 22.41 -0.99 6.59
CA ALA A 93 22.13 -2.36 6.99
C ALA A 93 20.65 -2.56 7.31
N GLN A 94 20.08 -1.72 8.18
CA GLN A 94 18.65 -1.75 8.51
C GLN A 94 17.76 -1.55 7.27
N ALA A 95 18.11 -0.62 6.38
CA ALA A 95 17.35 -0.38 5.15
C ALA A 95 17.38 -1.61 4.22
N THR A 96 18.51 -2.31 4.13
CA THR A 96 18.64 -3.53 3.33
C THR A 96 17.82 -4.68 3.92
N GLU A 97 17.88 -4.85 5.25
CA GLU A 97 17.11 -5.85 5.97
C GLU A 97 15.60 -5.63 5.83
N LEU A 98 15.12 -4.40 6.08
CA LEU A 98 13.70 -4.05 5.93
C LEU A 98 13.22 -4.24 4.48
N ALA A 99 14.05 -3.93 3.48
CA ALA A 99 13.71 -4.16 2.09
C ALA A 99 13.55 -5.67 1.78
N ALA A 100 14.44 -6.52 2.29
CA ALA A 100 14.33 -7.97 2.15
C ALA A 100 13.08 -8.51 2.86
N SER A 101 12.82 -8.08 4.09
CA SER A 101 11.63 -8.45 4.85
C SER A 101 10.34 -8.02 4.14
N TYR A 102 10.29 -6.81 3.58
CA TYR A 102 9.15 -6.33 2.79
C TYR A 102 8.90 -7.19 1.55
N LEU A 103 9.96 -7.57 0.81
CA LEU A 103 9.82 -8.41 -0.39
C LEU A 103 9.33 -9.82 -0.04
N ALA A 104 9.87 -10.41 1.02
CA ALA A 104 9.44 -11.72 1.52
C ALA A 104 7.98 -11.68 1.96
N GLU A 105 7.60 -10.68 2.76
CA GLU A 105 6.25 -10.54 3.28
C GLU A 105 5.22 -10.25 2.17
N ARG A 106 5.56 -9.38 1.21
CA ARG A 106 4.72 -9.15 0.03
C ARG A 106 4.52 -10.44 -0.78
N THR A 107 5.56 -11.25 -0.95
CA THR A 107 5.48 -12.52 -1.67
C THR A 107 4.57 -13.51 -0.94
N ARG A 108 4.73 -13.63 0.38
CA ARG A 108 3.87 -14.45 1.24
C ARG A 108 2.41 -14.03 1.13
N ILE A 109 2.12 -12.73 1.28
CA ILE A 109 0.74 -12.20 1.19
C ILE A 109 0.16 -12.44 -0.21
N LYS A 110 0.93 -12.27 -1.29
CA LYS A 110 0.45 -12.58 -2.65
C LYS A 110 0.08 -14.05 -2.81
N ALA A 111 0.84 -14.96 -2.20
CA ALA A 111 0.50 -16.38 -2.19
C ALA A 111 -0.79 -16.65 -1.40
N ASP A 112 -0.93 -16.06 -0.21
CA ASP A 112 -2.14 -16.18 0.62
C ASP A 112 -3.40 -15.67 -0.09
N LEU A 113 -3.28 -14.54 -0.80
CA LEU A 113 -4.37 -13.96 -1.59
C LEU A 113 -4.67 -14.75 -2.88
N SER A 114 -3.96 -15.85 -3.15
CA SER A 114 -4.09 -16.66 -4.37
C SER A 114 -3.91 -15.84 -5.65
N CYS A 115 -3.09 -14.79 -5.61
CA CYS A 115 -2.91 -13.84 -6.72
C CYS A 115 -2.41 -14.46 -8.03
N PHE A 116 -1.87 -15.67 -7.97
CA PHE A 116 -1.34 -16.40 -9.12
C PHE A 116 -2.37 -17.33 -9.78
N ALA A 117 -3.62 -17.37 -9.27
CA ALA A 117 -4.64 -18.30 -9.73
C ALA A 117 -5.24 -17.98 -11.12
N GLU A 118 -5.02 -16.78 -11.66
CA GLU A 118 -5.57 -16.33 -12.96
C GLU A 118 -4.50 -16.11 -14.05
N SER A 119 -3.41 -16.90 -14.05
CA SER A 119 -2.44 -16.92 -15.16
C SER A 119 -2.59 -18.14 -16.09
N ARG A 120 -3.83 -18.59 -16.32
CA ARG A 120 -4.15 -19.59 -17.35
C ARG A 120 -5.23 -19.09 -18.29
#